data_AF-A0A381VAV9-F1
#
_entry.id   AF-A0A381VAV9-F1
#
_cell.length_a   1.000
_cell.length_b   1.000
_cell.length_c   1.000
_cell.angle_alpha   90.00
_cell.angle_beta   90.00
_cell.angle_gamma   90.00
#
_symmetry.space_group_name_H-M   'P 1'
#
loop_
_entity.id
_entity.type
_entity.pdbx_description
1 polymer ?
#
loop_
_entity_poly.entity_id
_entity_poly.type
_entity_poly.pdbx_seq_one_letter_code
_entity_poly.pdbx_strand_id
1 'polypeptide(L)'
;MIKCRLSFQVLRTGLSLITVEIVQNQEDTSLFFFYRYCFQFQDYVMRCMYTITRYSPVKLHKIFIEKYKGIDMEAIKKCFSASGIFLCVGIAVSAYEVSQGPTELIQYDPSRAYEGYTLFSPMLGRNTYLIDMQGQVINMWSHPEPWVRSDAREHARLLEDGTLLRAYGSPNGQTPSALKAGLFQIVDWDGEVVWEYENPREGYSAHHDFRMIWNPKLGERTIMYITSREISHEEAIRLGVDPGLRENYASRPDGLIEIDLKGNIIWEWNISDHLVQDVNPASSNYGVIKEHPERLDPNFGTGVSGDWIHANAFDFNESLDHAVINNSTFSEFYVIDHGATFLVGDPEGSIELAAGRAGDFVYRWGNSCVYDSGECPSMTNEGMSTSNGHQQVFFSHDIQWITSR
;
A
#
# COMPACT_ATOMS: atom_id res chain seq x y z
N MET A 1 31.86 25.33 37.56
CA MET A 1 30.44 24.96 37.71
C MET A 1 29.67 25.66 36.59
N ILE A 2 29.27 24.93 35.55
CA ILE A 2 28.42 25.46 34.47
C ILE A 2 26.97 25.22 34.91
N LYS A 3 26.14 26.26 34.94
CA LYS A 3 24.69 26.13 35.15
C LYS A 3 24.01 26.19 33.77
N CYS A 4 23.49 25.08 33.29
CA CYS A 4 22.55 25.08 32.16
C CYS A 4 21.13 25.27 32.70
N ARG A 5 20.36 26.18 32.09
CA ARG A 5 18.91 26.29 32.31
C ARG A 5 18.23 25.85 31.03
N LEU A 6 17.53 24.72 31.10
CA LEU A 6 16.61 24.28 30.04
C LEU A 6 15.25 24.93 30.31
N SER A 7 14.72 25.64 29.33
CA SER A 7 13.33 26.12 29.35
C SER A 7 12.63 25.60 28.10
N PHE A 8 11.55 24.87 28.32
CA PHE A 8 10.66 24.39 27.27
C PHE A 8 9.56 25.43 27.05
N GLN A 9 9.38 25.86 25.80
CA GLN A 9 8.23 26.66 25.43
C GLN A 9 7.50 25.95 24.29
N VAL A 10 6.31 25.43 24.59
CA VAL A 10 5.44 24.80 23.60
C VAL A 10 4.73 25.91 22.83
N LEU A 11 5.07 26.08 21.55
CA LEU A 11 4.31 26.95 20.65
C LEU A 11 3.15 26.16 20.04
N ARG A 12 2.00 26.83 19.89
CA ARG A 12 0.69 26.25 19.52
C ARG A 12 0.60 25.56 18.14
N THR A 13 1.70 25.37 17.41
CA THR A 13 1.73 24.74 16.08
C THR A 13 2.50 23.41 16.04
N GLY A 14 2.80 22.79 17.17
CA GLY A 14 3.26 21.39 17.22
C GLY A 14 4.69 21.12 16.74
N LEU A 15 5.50 22.14 16.52
CA LEU A 15 6.95 22.00 16.29
C LEU A 15 7.72 22.48 17.53
N SER A 16 8.48 21.55 18.13
CA SER A 16 9.36 21.84 19.26
C SER A 16 10.67 22.45 18.75
N LEU A 17 10.91 23.74 19.04
CA LEU A 17 12.22 24.38 18.81
C LEU A 17 13.06 24.28 20.09
N ILE A 18 14.19 23.58 20.06
CA ILE A 18 15.15 23.56 21.18
C ILE A 18 16.15 24.68 20.94
N THR A 19 16.12 25.72 21.79
CA THR A 19 17.17 26.76 21.79
C THR A 19 18.04 26.56 23.02
N VAL A 20 19.36 26.46 22.84
CA VAL A 20 20.33 26.32 23.93
C VAL A 20 21.24 27.55 23.93
N GLU A 21 21.11 28.42 24.93
CA GLU A 21 22.09 29.48 25.18
C GLU A 21 23.16 28.99 26.15
N ILE A 22 24.42 29.10 25.76
CA ILE A 22 25.59 28.78 26.58
C ILE A 22 26.36 30.06 26.85
N VAL A 23 26.44 30.49 28.11
CA VAL A 23 27.35 31.57 28.51
C VAL A 23 28.72 30.96 28.81
N GLN A 24 29.72 31.38 28.04
CA GLN A 24 31.07 30.87 28.08
C GLN A 24 31.84 31.41 29.30
N ASN A 25 32.50 30.52 30.05
CA ASN A 25 33.74 30.88 30.72
C ASN A 25 34.85 30.02 30.12
N GLN A 26 35.93 30.70 29.73
CA GLN A 26 37.04 30.16 28.97
C GLN A 26 37.81 29.08 29.74
N GLU A 27 38.57 28.30 28.96
CA GLU A 27 39.59 27.30 29.34
C GLU A 27 39.09 25.86 29.53
N ASP A 28 38.88 25.15 28.42
CA ASP A 28 39.57 23.88 28.08
C ASP A 28 39.13 23.37 26.69
N THR A 29 40.05 23.24 25.72
CA THR A 29 39.75 23.00 24.29
C THR A 29 39.68 21.51 23.88
N SER A 30 39.60 20.59 24.83
CA SER A 30 39.67 19.14 24.55
C SER A 30 38.30 18.46 24.29
N LEU A 31 37.15 19.10 24.61
CA LEU A 31 35.82 18.50 24.40
C LEU A 31 35.12 18.88 23.08
N PHE A 32 35.60 19.91 22.37
CA PHE A 32 34.94 20.39 21.13
C PHE A 32 35.14 19.43 19.94
N PHE A 33 36.16 18.57 19.98
CA PHE A 33 36.44 17.60 18.93
C PHE A 33 35.53 16.36 18.96
N PHE A 34 34.95 16.01 20.11
CA PHE A 34 34.18 14.77 20.24
C PHE A 34 32.79 14.88 19.59
N TYR A 35 32.15 16.04 19.67
CA TYR A 35 30.78 16.22 19.15
C TYR A 35 30.69 16.52 17.65
N ARG A 36 31.74 17.07 17.03
CA ARG A 36 31.77 17.29 15.56
C ARG A 36 31.91 15.97 14.78
N TYR A 37 32.53 14.95 15.38
CA TYR A 37 32.70 13.62 14.77
C TYR A 37 31.41 12.79 14.78
N CYS A 38 30.55 12.91 15.80
CA CYS A 38 29.32 12.11 15.88
C CYS A 38 28.29 12.47 14.78
N PHE A 39 28.14 13.75 14.44
CA PHE A 39 27.22 14.15 13.37
C PHE A 39 27.74 13.81 11.96
N GLN A 40 29.06 13.90 11.71
CA GLN A 40 29.63 13.45 10.43
C GLN A 40 29.59 11.92 10.24
N PHE A 41 29.58 11.14 11.33
CA PHE A 41 29.50 9.68 11.26
C PHE A 41 28.10 9.17 10.89
N GLN A 42 27.03 9.84 11.34
CA GLN A 42 25.65 9.49 11.01
C GLN A 42 25.34 9.72 9.52
N ASP A 43 25.78 10.85 8.95
CA ASP A 43 25.66 11.13 7.51
C ASP A 43 26.50 10.18 6.66
N TYR A 44 27.69 9.78 7.15
CA TYR A 44 28.57 8.86 6.44
C TYR A 44 28.00 7.43 6.41
N VAL A 45 27.41 6.94 7.50
CA VAL A 45 26.78 5.61 7.57
C VAL A 45 25.55 5.54 6.66
N MET A 46 24.72 6.58 6.61
CA MET A 46 23.56 6.65 5.71
C MET A 46 23.98 6.70 4.23
N ARG A 47 25.04 7.45 3.88
CA ARG A 47 25.60 7.46 2.51
C ARG A 47 26.30 6.15 2.14
N CYS A 48 26.94 5.47 3.10
CA CYS A 48 27.56 4.17 2.87
C CYS A 48 26.52 3.07 2.66
N MET A 49 25.43 3.04 3.44
CA MET A 49 24.34 2.08 3.22
C MET A 49 23.66 2.29 1.86
N TYR A 50 23.54 3.54 1.40
CA TYR A 50 23.04 3.85 0.06
C TYR A 50 24.01 3.48 -1.09
N THR A 51 25.32 3.40 -0.81
CA THR A 51 26.36 3.02 -1.79
C THR A 51 26.60 1.51 -1.84
N ILE A 52 26.41 0.81 -0.71
CA ILE A 52 26.58 -0.65 -0.57
C ILE A 52 25.59 -1.43 -1.42
N THR A 53 24.41 -0.87 -1.72
CA THR A 53 23.43 -1.50 -2.62
C THR A 53 23.81 -1.45 -4.10
N ARG A 54 24.91 -0.78 -4.49
CA ARG A 54 25.34 -0.62 -5.91
C ARG A 54 26.68 -1.25 -6.29
N TYR A 55 27.46 -1.83 -5.38
CA TYR A 55 28.78 -2.41 -5.71
C TYR A 55 29.01 -3.83 -5.18
N SER A 56 29.68 -4.67 -5.98
CA SER A 56 30.09 -6.02 -5.58
C SER A 56 31.10 -6.01 -4.41
N PRO A 57 31.01 -6.98 -3.45
CA PRO A 57 31.80 -7.01 -2.20
C PRO A 57 33.32 -6.92 -2.38
N VAL A 58 33.85 -7.38 -3.52
CA VAL A 58 35.29 -7.47 -3.77
C VAL A 58 35.93 -6.08 -4.02
N LYS A 59 35.18 -5.11 -4.55
CA LYS A 59 35.68 -3.74 -4.79
C LYS A 59 35.75 -2.90 -3.51
N LEU A 60 34.82 -3.12 -2.56
CA LEU A 60 34.79 -2.43 -1.27
C LEU A 60 36.00 -2.79 -0.39
N HIS A 61 36.44 -4.05 -0.43
CA HIS A 61 37.55 -4.52 0.41
C HIS A 61 38.90 -3.87 0.05
N LYS A 62 39.16 -3.63 -1.25
CA LYS A 62 40.41 -2.97 -1.70
C LYS A 62 40.47 -1.48 -1.32
N ILE A 63 39.36 -0.76 -1.46
CA ILE A 63 39.27 0.67 -1.12
C ILE A 63 39.46 0.89 0.39
N PHE A 64 38.92 -0.01 1.20
CA PHE A 64 39.00 0.09 2.66
C PHE A 64 40.43 -0.15 3.19
N ILE A 65 41.18 -1.07 2.58
CA ILE A 65 42.56 -1.38 3.01
C ILE A 65 43.57 -0.31 2.57
N GLU A 66 43.40 0.33 1.40
CA GLU A 66 44.33 1.36 0.93
C GLU A 66 44.19 2.68 1.72
N LYS A 67 42.99 3.03 2.18
CA LYS A 67 42.73 4.35 2.79
C LYS A 67 43.09 4.44 4.28
N TYR A 68 43.27 3.31 4.97
CA TYR A 68 43.42 3.25 6.44
C TYR A 68 44.67 2.50 6.92
N LYS A 69 45.74 2.48 6.12
CA LYS A 69 47.06 2.02 6.58
C LYS A 69 47.59 2.95 7.68
N GLY A 70 47.65 2.45 8.91
CA GLY A 70 48.31 3.14 10.04
C GLY A 70 47.46 3.36 11.28
N ILE A 71 46.20 2.91 11.31
CA ILE A 71 45.35 3.03 12.50
C ILE A 71 45.48 1.77 13.36
N ASP A 72 45.84 1.97 14.63
CA ASP A 72 45.90 0.90 15.63
C ASP A 72 44.49 0.38 15.95
N MET A 73 44.19 -0.81 15.42
CA MET A 73 42.91 -1.48 15.56
C MET A 73 42.61 -1.94 17.00
N GLU A 74 43.61 -1.97 17.89
CA GLU A 74 43.43 -2.36 19.29
C GLU A 74 42.91 -1.20 20.15
N ALA A 75 43.31 0.04 19.83
CA ALA A 75 42.80 1.26 20.47
C ALA A 75 41.32 1.53 20.13
N ILE A 76 40.90 1.24 18.90
CA ILE A 76 39.51 1.38 18.46
C ILE A 76 38.60 0.38 19.19
N LYS A 77 39.03 -0.89 19.33
CA LYS A 77 38.25 -1.92 20.05
C LYS A 77 37.97 -1.54 21.51
N LYS A 78 38.90 -0.87 22.19
CA LYS A 78 38.75 -0.39 23.57
C LYS A 78 37.81 0.82 23.71
N CYS A 79 37.76 1.72 22.72
CA CYS A 79 36.81 2.83 22.74
C CYS A 79 35.37 2.38 22.45
N PHE A 80 35.19 1.39 21.58
CA PHE A 80 33.87 0.82 21.25
C PHE A 80 33.28 -0.02 22.38
N SER A 81 34.09 -0.73 23.17
CA SER A 81 33.58 -1.57 24.27
C SER A 81 33.07 -0.77 25.47
N ALA A 82 33.65 0.40 25.77
CA ALA A 82 33.22 1.23 26.89
C ALA A 82 32.10 2.24 26.53
N SER A 83 32.12 2.77 25.30
CA SER A 83 31.15 3.80 24.85
C SER A 83 29.91 3.18 24.18
N GLY A 84 30.07 2.02 23.54
CA GLY A 84 28.96 1.31 22.87
C GLY A 84 27.94 0.74 23.87
N ILE A 85 28.36 0.36 25.07
CA ILE A 85 27.46 -0.17 26.10
C ILE A 85 26.55 0.94 26.65
N PHE A 86 27.07 2.14 26.89
CA PHE A 86 26.24 3.26 27.37
C PHE A 86 25.30 3.82 26.30
N LEU A 87 25.72 3.85 25.04
CA LEU A 87 24.87 4.30 23.93
C LEU A 87 23.77 3.27 23.60
N CYS A 88 24.08 1.97 23.60
CA CYS A 88 23.09 0.92 23.38
C CYS A 88 22.08 0.82 24.54
N VAL A 89 22.51 1.02 25.79
CA VAL A 89 21.59 1.02 26.94
C VAL A 89 20.71 2.26 26.95
N GLY A 90 21.24 3.46 26.63
CA GLY A 90 20.44 4.68 26.55
C GLY A 90 19.41 4.69 25.42
N ILE A 91 19.77 4.15 24.25
CA ILE A 91 18.86 3.97 23.11
C ILE A 91 17.82 2.88 23.42
N ALA A 92 18.21 1.77 24.06
CA ALA A 92 17.27 0.74 24.48
C ALA A 92 16.28 1.23 25.54
N VAL A 93 16.68 2.10 26.46
CA VAL A 93 15.79 2.66 27.50
C VAL A 93 14.84 3.73 26.94
N SER A 94 15.29 4.57 26.00
CA SER A 94 14.38 5.53 25.33
C SER A 94 13.43 4.84 24.33
N ALA A 95 13.87 3.74 23.69
CA ALA A 95 13.00 2.90 22.87
C ALA A 95 12.00 2.08 23.71
N TYR A 96 12.35 1.73 24.96
CA TYR A 96 11.48 1.01 25.89
C TYR A 96 10.22 1.83 26.23
N GLU A 97 10.35 3.12 26.56
CA GLU A 97 9.17 3.95 26.89
C GLU A 97 8.26 4.26 25.69
N VAL A 98 8.79 4.33 24.47
CA VAL A 98 7.97 4.48 23.25
C VAL A 98 7.12 3.22 22.99
N SER A 99 7.49 2.07 23.57
CA SER A 99 6.75 0.80 23.48
C SER A 99 5.92 0.44 24.71
N GLN A 100 5.90 1.30 25.75
CA GLN A 100 5.23 1.09 27.04
C GLN A 100 4.43 2.32 27.47
N GLY A 101 3.91 3.10 26.51
CA GLY A 101 2.79 4.01 26.81
C GLY A 101 1.54 3.20 27.20
N PRO A 102 0.56 3.81 27.89
CA PRO A 102 -0.73 3.14 28.12
C PRO A 102 -1.28 2.63 26.78
N THR A 103 -1.62 1.33 26.73
CA THR A 103 -2.19 0.66 25.55
C THR A 103 -3.69 0.92 25.39
N GLU A 104 -4.27 1.66 26.33
CA GLU A 104 -5.68 2.04 26.41
C GLU A 104 -5.88 3.46 25.86
N LEU A 105 -7.11 3.96 25.93
CA LEU A 105 -7.46 5.31 25.51
C LEU A 105 -6.57 6.35 26.21
N ILE A 106 -5.69 7.00 25.45
CA ILE A 106 -4.77 8.03 25.96
C ILE A 106 -5.48 9.40 26.05
N GLN A 107 -6.37 9.69 25.10
CA GLN A 107 -7.07 10.97 25.02
C GLN A 107 -8.44 10.80 24.35
N TYR A 108 -9.49 11.35 24.98
CA TYR A 108 -10.82 11.46 24.43
C TYR A 108 -11.39 12.85 24.69
N ASP A 109 -11.87 13.52 23.64
CA ASP A 109 -12.54 14.83 23.72
C ASP A 109 -13.88 14.75 22.98
N PRO A 110 -15.00 14.55 23.70
CA PRO A 110 -16.32 14.35 23.07
C PRO A 110 -16.81 15.59 22.29
N SER A 111 -16.21 16.77 22.50
CA SER A 111 -16.57 17.96 21.73
C SER A 111 -15.95 18.00 20.33
N ARG A 112 -14.93 17.16 20.09
CA ARG A 112 -14.17 17.12 18.82
C ARG A 112 -14.20 15.74 18.15
N ALA A 113 -14.58 14.71 18.88
CA ALA A 113 -14.68 13.35 18.37
C ALA A 113 -16.07 13.08 17.81
N TYR A 114 -16.12 12.28 16.73
CA TYR A 114 -17.38 11.73 16.24
C TYR A 114 -17.78 10.55 17.13
N GLU A 115 -18.99 10.58 17.69
CA GLU A 115 -19.51 9.50 18.55
C GLU A 115 -19.79 8.24 17.73
N GLY A 116 -19.16 7.12 18.09
CA GLY A 116 -19.33 5.86 17.38
C GLY A 116 -18.44 4.73 17.93
N TYR A 117 -18.22 3.72 17.12
CA TYR A 117 -17.33 2.60 17.42
C TYR A 117 -16.18 2.56 16.42
N THR A 118 -15.03 2.04 16.85
CA THR A 118 -13.89 1.79 15.97
C THR A 118 -13.69 0.30 15.81
N LEU A 119 -13.76 -0.18 14.57
CA LEU A 119 -13.40 -1.54 14.19
C LEU A 119 -11.96 -1.55 13.64
N PHE A 120 -11.13 -2.44 14.14
CA PHE A 120 -9.78 -2.61 13.61
C PHE A 120 -9.25 -4.04 13.76
N SER A 121 -8.43 -4.43 12.80
CA SER A 121 -7.70 -5.71 12.80
C SER A 121 -6.21 -5.37 12.79
N PRO A 122 -5.49 -5.49 13.92
CA PRO A 122 -4.08 -5.18 13.96
C PRO A 122 -3.32 -6.01 12.93
N MET A 123 -2.41 -5.36 12.18
CA MET A 123 -1.55 -6.05 11.23
C MET A 123 -0.73 -7.10 11.98
N LEU A 124 -0.75 -8.35 11.50
CA LEU A 124 -0.17 -9.53 12.17
C LEU A 124 -0.83 -9.90 13.52
N GLY A 125 -1.97 -9.31 13.84
CA GLY A 125 -2.81 -9.64 14.99
C GLY A 125 -3.64 -10.90 14.78
N ARG A 126 -4.16 -11.45 15.87
CA ARG A 126 -4.98 -12.67 15.88
C ARG A 126 -6.47 -12.42 16.03
N ASN A 127 -6.86 -11.16 16.17
CA ASN A 127 -8.23 -10.78 16.42
C ASN A 127 -8.58 -9.52 15.65
N THR A 128 -9.87 -9.40 15.34
CA THR A 128 -10.51 -8.13 15.00
C THR A 128 -11.22 -7.60 16.24
N TYR A 129 -11.09 -6.31 16.53
CA TYR A 129 -11.65 -5.67 17.72
C TYR A 129 -12.66 -4.61 17.31
N LEU A 130 -13.76 -4.55 18.05
CA LEU A 130 -14.68 -3.42 18.07
C LEU A 130 -14.54 -2.72 19.42
N ILE A 131 -14.15 -1.44 19.41
CA ILE A 131 -14.01 -0.63 20.63
C ILE A 131 -14.98 0.54 20.65
N ASP A 132 -15.39 0.96 21.84
CA ASP A 132 -16.14 2.20 22.05
C ASP A 132 -15.21 3.43 22.13
N MET A 133 -15.81 4.61 22.27
CA MET A 133 -15.10 5.88 22.43
C MET A 133 -14.27 5.98 23.72
N GLN A 134 -14.46 5.07 24.69
CA GLN A 134 -13.67 4.96 25.91
C GLN A 134 -12.50 3.98 25.78
N GLY A 135 -12.34 3.35 24.61
CA GLY A 135 -11.33 2.32 24.36
C GLY A 135 -11.67 0.96 24.98
N GLN A 136 -12.91 0.74 25.43
CA GLN A 136 -13.34 -0.56 25.93
C GLN A 136 -13.63 -1.49 24.75
N VAL A 137 -13.18 -2.74 24.85
CA VAL A 137 -13.50 -3.77 23.86
C VAL A 137 -14.95 -4.20 24.04
N ILE A 138 -15.76 -3.88 23.03
CA ILE A 138 -17.19 -4.23 22.97
C ILE A 138 -17.36 -5.62 22.38
N ASN A 139 -16.57 -5.94 21.35
CA ASN A 139 -16.51 -7.28 20.80
C ASN A 139 -15.12 -7.60 20.25
N MET A 140 -14.82 -8.90 20.15
CA MET A 140 -13.57 -9.42 19.61
C MET A 140 -13.83 -10.71 18.85
N TRP A 141 -13.44 -10.74 17.57
CA TRP A 141 -13.49 -11.93 16.73
C TRP A 141 -12.09 -12.50 16.57
N SER A 142 -11.87 -13.71 17.07
CA SER A 142 -10.61 -14.42 16.87
C SER A 142 -10.49 -14.99 15.45
N HIS A 143 -9.28 -14.96 14.91
CA HIS A 143 -8.95 -15.60 13.63
C HIS A 143 -8.85 -17.13 13.80
N PRO A 144 -9.21 -17.93 12.79
CA PRO A 144 -9.14 -19.39 12.86
C PRO A 144 -7.68 -19.89 12.91
N GLU A 145 -7.47 -21.03 13.58
CA GLU A 145 -6.18 -21.76 13.59
C GLU A 145 -6.21 -22.90 12.56
N PRO A 146 -5.08 -23.24 11.89
CA PRO A 146 -3.76 -22.62 12.01
C PRO A 146 -3.63 -21.35 11.16
N TRP A 147 -3.25 -20.24 11.81
CA TRP A 147 -3.01 -18.97 11.13
C TRP A 147 -1.54 -18.86 10.67
N VAL A 148 -1.30 -18.44 9.41
CA VAL A 148 0.03 -18.07 8.93
C VAL A 148 0.18 -16.55 9.08
N ARG A 149 1.38 -16.10 9.47
CA ARG A 149 1.63 -14.71 9.88
C ARG A 149 1.26 -13.62 8.87
N SER A 150 1.01 -14.00 7.63
CA SER A 150 0.74 -13.14 6.48
C SER A 150 -0.74 -12.82 6.26
N ASP A 151 -1.65 -13.39 7.04
CA ASP A 151 -3.01 -13.65 6.55
C ASP A 151 -4.05 -12.61 6.95
N ALA A 152 -3.77 -11.71 7.89
CA ALA A 152 -4.68 -10.62 8.27
C ALA A 152 -4.12 -9.26 7.82
N ARG A 153 -4.11 -9.03 6.52
CA ARG A 153 -3.61 -7.79 5.90
C ARG A 153 -4.73 -6.84 5.50
N GLU A 154 -5.92 -7.38 5.32
CA GLU A 154 -7.09 -6.65 4.83
C GLU A 154 -8.05 -6.32 5.97
N HIS A 155 -8.72 -5.18 5.86
CA HIS A 155 -9.60 -4.67 6.90
C HIS A 155 -10.92 -5.43 6.93
N ALA A 156 -11.25 -6.05 8.07
CA ALA A 156 -12.60 -6.57 8.28
C ALA A 156 -13.64 -5.45 8.27
N ARG A 157 -14.88 -5.77 7.89
CA ARG A 157 -16.00 -4.83 7.77
C ARG A 157 -17.19 -5.33 8.57
N LEU A 158 -17.72 -4.47 9.44
CA LEU A 158 -18.97 -4.73 10.14
C LEU A 158 -20.13 -4.44 9.18
N LEU A 159 -21.03 -5.40 9.00
CA LEU A 159 -22.19 -5.29 8.13
C LEU A 159 -23.39 -4.71 8.88
N GLU A 160 -24.41 -4.25 8.13
CA GLU A 160 -25.60 -3.59 8.69
C GLU A 160 -26.41 -4.50 9.63
N ASP A 161 -26.31 -5.82 9.46
CA ASP A 161 -26.97 -6.82 10.30
C ASP A 161 -26.18 -7.21 11.56
N GLY A 162 -25.00 -6.59 11.76
CA GLY A 162 -24.12 -6.84 12.90
C GLY A 162 -23.15 -8.02 12.73
N THR A 163 -23.17 -8.70 11.59
CA THR A 163 -22.15 -9.69 11.22
C THR A 163 -20.86 -9.03 10.75
N LEU A 164 -19.75 -9.76 10.78
CA LEU A 164 -18.44 -9.28 10.35
C LEU A 164 -18.01 -10.01 9.07
N LEU A 165 -17.81 -9.24 7.99
CA LEU A 165 -17.13 -9.71 6.79
C LEU A 165 -15.63 -9.57 7.00
N ARG A 166 -14.88 -10.67 6.87
CA ARG A 166 -13.42 -10.69 6.99
C ARG A 166 -12.80 -11.52 5.88
N ALA A 167 -11.55 -11.25 5.57
CA ALA A 167 -10.75 -12.09 4.69
C ALA A 167 -9.47 -12.51 5.39
N TYR A 168 -8.94 -13.67 4.99
CA TYR A 168 -7.63 -14.11 5.40
C TYR A 168 -6.92 -14.91 4.32
N GLY A 169 -5.62 -15.08 4.52
CA GLY A 169 -4.80 -15.95 3.69
C GLY A 169 -5.25 -17.40 3.74
N SER A 170 -5.31 -18.02 2.56
CA SER A 170 -5.78 -19.39 2.43
C SER A 170 -4.85 -20.36 3.16
N PRO A 171 -5.38 -21.22 4.05
CA PRO A 171 -4.60 -22.26 4.72
C PRO A 171 -4.10 -23.35 3.75
N ASN A 172 -4.65 -23.42 2.53
CA ASN A 172 -4.32 -24.43 1.52
C ASN A 172 -3.04 -24.14 0.72
N GLY A 173 -2.33 -23.04 1.01
CA GLY A 173 -0.89 -22.92 0.81
C GLY A 173 -0.33 -23.22 -0.59
N GLN A 174 -1.14 -23.18 -1.66
CA GLN A 174 -0.68 -23.60 -2.99
C GLN A 174 0.30 -22.61 -3.64
N THR A 175 0.58 -21.47 -3.02
CA THR A 175 1.56 -20.50 -3.51
C THR A 175 2.25 -19.73 -2.37
N PRO A 176 3.59 -19.72 -2.26
CA PRO A 176 4.32 -19.15 -1.11
C PRO A 176 4.37 -17.63 -0.99
N SER A 177 3.55 -16.86 -1.71
CA SER A 177 3.65 -15.40 -1.68
C SER A 177 2.69 -14.79 -0.65
N ALA A 178 3.25 -14.03 0.29
CA ALA A 178 2.61 -13.37 1.42
C ALA A 178 1.59 -12.25 1.07
N LEU A 179 0.85 -12.39 -0.04
CA LEU A 179 -0.03 -11.39 -0.67
C LEU A 179 -1.45 -11.91 -0.98
N LYS A 180 -1.86 -13.06 -0.44
CA LYS A 180 -3.13 -13.68 -0.84
C LYS A 180 -4.12 -13.59 0.30
N ALA A 181 -5.14 -12.75 0.20
CA ALA A 181 -6.44 -13.09 0.75
C ALA A 181 -7.00 -14.20 -0.17
N GLY A 182 -7.33 -15.34 0.41
CA GLY A 182 -7.88 -16.48 -0.33
C GLY A 182 -9.24 -16.89 0.18
N LEU A 183 -9.56 -16.56 1.44
CA LEU A 183 -10.73 -17.03 2.13
C LEU A 183 -11.51 -15.86 2.72
N PHE A 184 -12.75 -15.72 2.30
CA PHE A 184 -13.70 -14.73 2.80
C PHE A 184 -14.68 -15.43 3.74
N GLN A 185 -15.00 -14.77 4.85
CA GLN A 185 -15.97 -15.27 5.83
C GLN A 185 -16.92 -14.17 6.25
N ILE A 186 -18.17 -14.57 6.48
CA ILE A 186 -19.10 -13.82 7.32
C ILE A 186 -19.17 -14.57 8.65
N VAL A 187 -18.87 -13.86 9.73
CA VAL A 187 -18.99 -14.39 11.09
C VAL A 187 -20.04 -13.60 11.86
N ASP A 188 -20.81 -14.30 12.69
CA ASP A 188 -21.81 -13.66 13.54
C ASP A 188 -21.17 -12.93 14.73
N TRP A 189 -22.01 -12.35 15.60
CA TRP A 189 -21.55 -11.59 16.76
C TRP A 189 -20.73 -12.44 17.74
N ASP A 190 -21.04 -13.73 17.87
CA ASP A 190 -20.38 -14.64 18.81
C ASP A 190 -19.11 -15.27 18.20
N GLY A 191 -18.86 -15.03 16.91
CA GLY A 191 -17.68 -15.48 16.18
C GLY A 191 -17.85 -16.80 15.44
N GLU A 192 -19.08 -17.30 15.32
CA GLU A 192 -19.38 -18.47 14.52
C GLU A 192 -19.38 -18.11 13.03
N VAL A 193 -18.76 -18.96 12.22
CA VAL A 193 -18.71 -18.79 10.76
C VAL A 193 -20.05 -19.19 10.18
N VAL A 194 -20.79 -18.24 9.64
CA VAL A 194 -22.11 -18.47 9.04
C VAL A 194 -22.04 -18.58 7.51
N TRP A 195 -20.96 -18.09 6.91
CA TRP A 195 -20.68 -18.20 5.49
C TRP A 195 -19.17 -18.15 5.21
N GLU A 196 -18.74 -18.87 4.19
CA GLU A 196 -17.34 -18.94 3.78
C GLU A 196 -17.21 -19.14 2.27
N TYR A 197 -16.19 -18.53 1.66
CA TYR A 197 -15.84 -18.70 0.24
C TYR A 197 -14.33 -18.61 0.00
N GLU A 198 -13.82 -19.57 -0.78
CA GLU A 198 -12.49 -19.55 -1.37
C GLU A 198 -12.62 -19.53 -2.89
N ASN A 199 -11.88 -18.66 -3.60
CA ASN A 199 -11.90 -18.68 -5.06
C ASN A 199 -11.23 -19.97 -5.56
N PRO A 200 -11.94 -20.84 -6.30
CA PRO A 200 -11.42 -22.14 -6.69
C PRO A 200 -10.45 -22.08 -7.88
N ARG A 201 -10.33 -20.93 -8.55
CA ARG A 201 -9.55 -20.79 -9.78
C ARG A 201 -8.06 -20.62 -9.49
N GLU A 202 -7.23 -21.41 -10.17
CA GLU A 202 -5.78 -21.25 -10.14
C GLU A 202 -5.35 -19.93 -10.80
N GLY A 203 -4.23 -19.36 -10.34
CA GLY A 203 -3.70 -18.10 -10.87
C GLY A 203 -4.40 -16.84 -10.38
N TYR A 204 -5.44 -16.94 -9.55
CA TYR A 204 -6.10 -15.79 -8.92
C TYR A 204 -5.62 -15.57 -7.49
N SER A 205 -5.59 -14.32 -7.04
CA SER A 205 -5.25 -13.97 -5.65
C SER A 205 -5.97 -12.69 -5.25
N ALA A 206 -6.86 -12.76 -4.26
CA ALA A 206 -7.46 -11.55 -3.73
C ALA A 206 -6.46 -10.79 -2.85
N HIS A 207 -6.61 -9.47 -2.76
CA HIS A 207 -5.77 -8.63 -1.92
C HIS A 207 -6.45 -7.30 -1.59
N HIS A 208 -5.97 -6.67 -0.53
CA HIS A 208 -6.30 -5.30 -0.11
C HIS A 208 -7.76 -5.05 0.29
N ASP A 209 -8.71 -5.02 -0.65
CA ASP A 209 -10.08 -4.59 -0.39
C ASP A 209 -11.15 -5.57 -0.90
N PHE A 210 -12.21 -5.67 -0.11
CA PHE A 210 -13.42 -6.46 -0.34
C PHE A 210 -14.58 -5.82 0.40
N ARG A 211 -15.80 -5.94 -0.13
CA ARG A 211 -17.00 -5.44 0.54
C ARG A 211 -18.25 -6.18 0.09
N MET A 212 -19.23 -6.23 0.98
CA MET A 212 -20.60 -6.55 0.62
C MET A 212 -21.19 -5.36 -0.14
N ILE A 213 -21.81 -5.59 -1.29
CA ILE A 213 -22.50 -4.57 -2.09
C ILE A 213 -23.97 -4.97 -2.27
N TRP A 214 -24.85 -4.01 -2.55
CA TRP A 214 -26.15 -4.30 -3.15
C TRP A 214 -26.00 -4.31 -4.67
N ASN A 215 -26.26 -5.45 -5.31
CA ASN A 215 -26.33 -5.52 -6.77
C ASN A 215 -27.73 -5.06 -7.22
N PRO A 216 -27.89 -3.87 -7.84
CA PRO A 216 -29.20 -3.30 -8.13
C PRO A 216 -29.96 -4.08 -9.21
N LYS A 217 -29.27 -4.82 -10.08
CA LYS A 217 -29.89 -5.65 -11.11
C LYS A 217 -30.41 -6.98 -10.58
N LEU A 218 -29.70 -7.58 -9.63
CA LEU A 218 -30.16 -8.79 -8.94
C LEU A 218 -31.21 -8.48 -7.87
N GLY A 219 -31.11 -7.31 -7.22
CA GLY A 219 -31.90 -7.00 -6.03
C GLY A 219 -31.48 -7.85 -4.83
N GLU A 220 -30.20 -8.18 -4.74
CA GLU A 220 -29.61 -9.03 -3.70
C GLU A 220 -28.24 -8.48 -3.24
N ARG A 221 -27.80 -8.90 -2.04
CA ARG A 221 -26.45 -8.61 -1.54
C ARG A 221 -25.45 -9.61 -2.13
N THR A 222 -24.32 -9.11 -2.59
CA THR A 222 -23.21 -9.86 -3.19
C THR A 222 -21.89 -9.37 -2.59
N ILE A 223 -20.80 -10.13 -2.79
CA ILE A 223 -19.47 -9.69 -2.35
C ILE A 223 -18.65 -9.34 -3.59
N MET A 224 -18.08 -8.14 -3.59
CA MET A 224 -17.09 -7.72 -4.57
C MET A 224 -15.72 -7.62 -3.90
N TYR A 225 -14.66 -7.98 -4.61
CA TYR A 225 -13.29 -7.92 -4.08
C TYR A 225 -12.26 -7.68 -5.18
N ILE A 226 -11.14 -7.06 -4.79
CA ILE A 226 -9.98 -6.89 -5.66
C ILE A 226 -9.27 -8.22 -5.80
N THR A 227 -8.90 -8.56 -7.03
CA THR A 227 -8.11 -9.75 -7.34
C THR A 227 -7.03 -9.45 -8.37
N SER A 228 -5.95 -10.22 -8.33
CA SER A 228 -4.94 -10.25 -9.38
C SER A 228 -5.02 -11.58 -10.13
N ARG A 229 -4.81 -11.54 -11.46
CA ARG A 229 -4.89 -12.70 -12.36
C ARG A 229 -3.53 -12.97 -12.99
N GLU A 230 -2.96 -14.15 -12.79
CA GLU A 230 -1.69 -14.54 -13.42
C GLU A 230 -1.80 -14.59 -14.94
N ILE A 231 -0.86 -13.92 -15.61
CA ILE A 231 -0.66 -13.97 -17.06
C ILE A 231 0.78 -14.34 -17.38
N SER A 232 0.99 -15.07 -18.48
CA SER A 232 2.34 -15.41 -18.94
C SER A 232 3.04 -14.23 -19.60
N HIS A 233 4.36 -14.34 -19.78
CA HIS A 233 5.12 -13.35 -20.56
C HIS A 233 4.60 -13.22 -22.00
N GLU A 234 4.30 -14.34 -22.65
CA GLU A 234 3.77 -14.39 -24.01
C GLU A 234 2.37 -13.79 -24.08
N GLU A 235 1.55 -14.00 -23.05
CA GLU A 235 0.23 -13.38 -22.95
C GLU A 235 0.33 -11.87 -22.82
N ALA A 236 1.19 -11.36 -21.94
CA ALA A 236 1.44 -9.92 -21.82
C ALA A 236 1.89 -9.30 -23.16
N ILE A 237 2.76 -9.97 -23.92
CA ILE A 237 3.16 -9.51 -25.26
C ILE A 237 1.96 -9.50 -26.23
N ARG A 238 1.09 -10.52 -26.20
CA ARG A 238 -0.12 -10.54 -27.04
C ARG A 238 -1.09 -9.42 -26.68
N LEU A 239 -1.14 -9.01 -25.42
CA LEU A 239 -1.92 -7.87 -24.94
C LEU A 239 -1.29 -6.52 -25.32
N GLY A 240 -0.10 -6.51 -25.90
CA GLY A 240 0.52 -5.31 -26.45
C GLY A 240 1.58 -4.66 -25.56
N VAL A 241 2.06 -5.38 -24.54
CA VAL A 241 3.25 -4.97 -23.79
C VAL A 241 4.49 -5.06 -24.68
N ASP A 242 5.32 -4.01 -24.69
CA ASP A 242 6.51 -3.91 -25.55
C ASP A 242 7.62 -4.89 -25.12
N PRO A 243 7.95 -5.91 -25.93
CA PRO A 243 9.04 -6.83 -25.63
C PRO A 243 10.42 -6.15 -25.54
N GLY A 244 10.57 -4.92 -26.05
CA GLY A 244 11.80 -4.14 -26.01
C GLY A 244 12.14 -3.54 -24.65
N LEU A 245 11.16 -3.36 -23.75
CA LEU A 245 11.40 -2.72 -22.44
C LEU A 245 11.90 -3.70 -21.37
N ARG A 246 11.69 -5.02 -21.55
CA ARG A 246 12.04 -6.03 -20.54
C ARG A 246 12.12 -7.46 -21.06
N GLU A 247 12.93 -8.28 -20.38
CA GLU A 247 13.10 -9.70 -20.70
C GLU A 247 11.96 -10.62 -20.22
N ASN A 248 11.21 -10.24 -19.19
CA ASN A 248 10.13 -11.07 -18.63
C ASN A 248 8.94 -10.21 -18.18
N TYR A 249 7.75 -10.63 -18.59
CA TYR A 249 6.46 -9.96 -18.33
C TYR A 249 5.43 -10.85 -17.63
N ALA A 250 5.83 -12.01 -17.11
CA ALA A 250 4.95 -12.77 -16.23
C ALA A 250 4.45 -11.85 -15.10
N SER A 251 3.14 -11.68 -15.02
CA SER A 251 2.51 -10.60 -14.27
C SER A 251 1.20 -11.06 -13.65
N ARG A 252 0.62 -10.18 -12.84
CA ARG A 252 -0.66 -10.34 -12.17
C ARG A 252 -1.45 -9.02 -12.26
N PRO A 253 -2.03 -8.67 -13.43
CA PRO A 253 -2.91 -7.52 -13.53
C PRO A 253 -4.10 -7.62 -12.57
N ASP A 254 -4.43 -6.49 -11.96
CA ASP A 254 -5.52 -6.40 -10.99
C ASP A 254 -6.88 -6.17 -11.66
N GLY A 255 -7.93 -6.51 -10.91
CA GLY A 255 -9.30 -6.40 -11.33
C GLY A 255 -10.26 -6.53 -10.16
N LEU A 256 -11.54 -6.66 -10.48
CA LEU A 256 -12.63 -6.87 -9.55
C LEU A 256 -13.37 -8.15 -9.91
N ILE A 257 -13.72 -8.94 -8.90
CA ILE A 257 -14.66 -10.06 -9.03
C ILE A 257 -15.86 -9.80 -8.14
N GLU A 258 -17.05 -10.08 -8.65
CA GLU A 258 -18.28 -10.18 -7.88
C GLU A 258 -18.72 -11.64 -7.75
N ILE A 259 -19.11 -12.03 -6.54
CA ILE A 259 -19.68 -13.34 -6.22
C ILE A 259 -21.05 -13.21 -5.56
N ASP A 260 -21.94 -14.15 -5.87
CA ASP A 260 -23.16 -14.34 -5.08
C ASP A 260 -22.87 -15.07 -3.76
N LEU A 261 -23.83 -15.05 -2.83
CA LEU A 261 -23.70 -15.76 -1.55
C LEU A 261 -23.79 -17.30 -1.67
N LYS A 262 -23.97 -17.84 -2.88
CA LYS A 262 -23.84 -19.28 -3.15
C LYS A 262 -22.41 -19.65 -3.58
N GLY A 263 -21.52 -18.66 -3.73
CA GLY A 263 -20.13 -18.84 -4.14
C GLY A 263 -19.94 -18.89 -5.66
N ASN A 264 -20.92 -18.46 -6.45
CA ASN A 264 -20.77 -18.35 -7.91
C ASN A 264 -20.12 -17.01 -8.26
N ILE A 265 -19.13 -17.05 -9.15
CA ILE A 265 -18.60 -15.85 -9.81
C ILE A 265 -19.64 -15.36 -10.82
N ILE A 266 -20.15 -14.16 -10.63
CA ILE A 266 -21.25 -13.59 -11.41
C ILE A 266 -20.84 -12.42 -12.29
N TRP A 267 -19.67 -11.83 -12.01
CA TRP A 267 -19.08 -10.76 -12.81
C TRP A 267 -17.57 -10.66 -12.54
N GLU A 268 -16.80 -10.26 -13.55
CA GLU A 268 -15.36 -10.04 -13.44
C GLU A 268 -14.92 -8.96 -14.42
N TRP A 269 -14.01 -8.11 -13.97
CA TRP A 269 -13.36 -7.09 -14.77
C TRP A 269 -11.87 -7.06 -14.45
N ASN A 270 -11.01 -6.96 -15.46
CA ASN A 270 -9.57 -6.93 -15.25
C ASN A 270 -8.90 -5.89 -16.15
N ILE A 271 -7.94 -5.14 -15.59
CA ILE A 271 -7.27 -4.06 -16.31
C ILE A 271 -6.59 -4.53 -17.61
N SER A 272 -6.19 -5.79 -17.68
CA SER A 272 -5.54 -6.37 -18.86
C SER A 272 -6.43 -6.49 -20.10
N ASP A 273 -7.75 -6.37 -19.95
CA ASP A 273 -8.69 -6.40 -21.06
C ASP A 273 -8.91 -4.98 -21.66
N HIS A 274 -8.51 -3.92 -20.94
CA HIS A 274 -8.79 -2.51 -21.25
C HIS A 274 -7.52 -1.75 -21.64
N LEU A 275 -6.82 -2.24 -22.67
CA LEU A 275 -5.54 -1.69 -23.11
C LEU A 275 -5.60 -0.96 -24.45
N VAL A 276 -4.74 0.05 -24.59
CA VAL A 276 -4.37 0.70 -25.85
C VAL A 276 -2.85 0.77 -25.92
N GLN A 277 -2.26 0.55 -27.08
CA GLN A 277 -0.80 0.62 -27.25
C GLN A 277 -0.43 1.19 -28.63
N ASP A 278 0.75 1.77 -28.76
CA ASP A 278 1.21 2.45 -29.98
C ASP A 278 2.52 1.86 -30.56
N VAL A 279 2.88 0.64 -30.14
CA VAL A 279 4.12 -0.07 -30.49
C VAL A 279 3.93 -1.02 -31.68
N ASN A 280 2.92 -1.89 -31.63
CA ASN A 280 2.65 -2.90 -32.66
C ASN A 280 1.41 -2.53 -33.49
N PRO A 281 1.57 -1.97 -34.71
CA PRO A 281 0.46 -1.57 -35.57
C PRO A 281 -0.38 -2.72 -36.12
N ALA A 282 0.08 -3.98 -35.98
CA ALA A 282 -0.70 -5.15 -36.38
C ALA A 282 -1.63 -5.68 -35.28
N SER A 283 -1.53 -5.17 -34.05
CA SER A 283 -2.39 -5.60 -32.94
C SER A 283 -3.77 -4.95 -33.01
N SER A 284 -4.78 -5.67 -32.53
CA SER A 284 -6.18 -5.18 -32.50
C SER A 284 -6.40 -3.99 -31.57
N ASN A 285 -5.51 -3.79 -30.59
CA ASN A 285 -5.54 -2.67 -29.64
C ASN A 285 -4.51 -1.57 -29.96
N TYR A 286 -4.02 -1.51 -31.21
CA TYR A 286 -3.19 -0.39 -31.66
C TYR A 286 -3.99 0.91 -31.75
N GLY A 287 -3.47 1.99 -31.19
CA GLY A 287 -4.11 3.31 -31.25
C GLY A 287 -3.20 4.44 -30.78
N VAL A 288 -3.63 5.68 -31.00
CA VAL A 288 -2.95 6.86 -30.43
C VAL A 288 -3.36 6.96 -28.97
N ILE A 289 -2.43 6.81 -28.04
CA ILE A 289 -2.71 6.73 -26.59
C ILE A 289 -3.64 7.87 -26.11
N LYS A 290 -3.35 9.10 -26.51
CA LYS A 290 -4.13 10.30 -26.18
C LYS A 290 -5.60 10.24 -26.62
N GLU A 291 -5.90 9.52 -27.68
CA GLU A 291 -7.26 9.39 -28.25
C GLU A 291 -8.08 8.31 -27.55
N HIS A 292 -7.48 7.56 -26.61
CA HIS A 292 -8.09 6.45 -25.89
C HIS A 292 -7.98 6.59 -24.36
N PRO A 293 -8.47 7.69 -23.75
CA PRO A 293 -8.43 7.86 -22.30
C PRO A 293 -9.22 6.79 -21.52
N GLU A 294 -10.14 6.10 -22.19
CA GLU A 294 -10.94 4.98 -21.66
C GLU A 294 -10.15 3.67 -21.48
N ARG A 295 -8.87 3.64 -21.86
CA ARG A 295 -7.98 2.47 -21.81
C ARG A 295 -6.62 2.80 -21.22
N LEU A 296 -5.95 1.79 -20.69
CA LEU A 296 -4.61 1.90 -20.12
C LEU A 296 -3.54 1.73 -21.21
N ASP A 297 -2.51 2.58 -21.19
CA ASP A 297 -1.26 2.33 -21.91
C ASP A 297 -0.37 1.38 -21.08
N PRO A 298 -0.17 0.12 -21.51
CA PRO A 298 0.67 -0.81 -20.78
C PRO A 298 2.17 -0.49 -20.92
N ASN A 299 2.55 0.42 -21.82
CA ASN A 299 3.94 0.73 -22.15
C ASN A 299 4.42 2.05 -21.57
N PHE A 300 3.59 2.76 -20.80
CA PHE A 300 3.99 4.00 -20.16
C PHE A 300 5.26 3.82 -19.31
N GLY A 301 6.24 4.71 -19.50
CA GLY A 301 7.52 4.68 -18.78
C GLY A 301 8.36 3.44 -19.10
N THR A 302 8.49 2.52 -18.15
CA THR A 302 9.23 1.25 -18.30
C THR A 302 8.32 0.05 -18.59
N GLY A 303 7.06 0.32 -18.93
CA GLY A 303 6.00 -0.67 -19.11
C GLY A 303 5.56 -1.34 -17.82
N VAL A 304 4.35 -1.91 -17.86
CA VAL A 304 3.75 -2.68 -16.77
C VAL A 304 4.49 -3.98 -16.50
N SER A 305 4.44 -4.46 -15.26
CA SER A 305 5.04 -5.74 -14.87
C SER A 305 4.64 -6.17 -13.47
N GLY A 306 4.56 -7.47 -13.21
CA GLY A 306 4.21 -7.94 -11.88
C GLY A 306 2.81 -7.44 -11.56
N ASP A 307 2.70 -6.57 -10.57
CA ASP A 307 1.46 -5.88 -10.21
C ASP A 307 1.31 -4.59 -11.04
N TRP A 308 0.34 -4.57 -11.96
CA TRP A 308 0.23 -3.54 -13.00
C TRP A 308 -0.22 -2.19 -12.46
N ILE A 309 -1.29 -2.19 -11.67
CA ILE A 309 -1.92 -0.96 -11.17
C ILE A 309 -1.82 -0.82 -9.65
N HIS A 310 -1.47 -1.90 -8.94
CA HIS A 310 -1.40 -1.95 -7.50
C HIS A 310 -2.69 -1.39 -6.89
N ALA A 311 -3.80 -2.08 -7.13
CA ALA A 311 -5.09 -1.70 -6.61
C ALA A 311 -5.16 -1.99 -5.10
N ASN A 312 -5.44 -0.96 -4.32
CA ASN A 312 -5.53 -1.02 -2.86
C ASN A 312 -6.96 -0.84 -2.37
N ALA A 313 -7.84 -0.23 -3.16
CA ALA A 313 -9.20 0.07 -2.78
C ALA A 313 -10.11 0.19 -4.00
N PHE A 314 -11.38 -0.12 -3.80
CA PHE A 314 -12.42 0.17 -4.75
C PHE A 314 -13.67 0.62 -3.99
N ASP A 315 -14.66 1.19 -4.67
CA ASP A 315 -15.97 1.42 -4.08
C ASP A 315 -17.06 1.21 -5.12
N PHE A 316 -18.28 0.92 -4.66
CA PHE A 316 -19.41 0.62 -5.51
C PHE A 316 -20.56 1.59 -5.23
N ASN A 317 -21.02 2.27 -6.27
CA ASN A 317 -22.16 3.17 -6.21
C ASN A 317 -23.42 2.43 -6.66
N GLU A 318 -24.22 2.00 -5.69
CA GLU A 318 -25.46 1.23 -5.93
C GLU A 318 -26.51 1.99 -6.75
N SER A 319 -26.49 3.34 -6.73
CA SER A 319 -27.44 4.17 -7.48
C SER A 319 -27.05 4.35 -8.94
N LEU A 320 -25.75 4.41 -9.23
CA LEU A 320 -25.23 4.51 -10.60
C LEU A 320 -24.94 3.14 -11.21
N ASP A 321 -24.86 2.09 -10.40
CA ASP A 321 -24.38 0.76 -10.80
C ASP A 321 -22.94 0.82 -11.34
N HIS A 322 -22.09 1.60 -10.67
CA HIS A 322 -20.71 1.86 -11.06
C HIS A 322 -19.72 1.43 -9.98
N ALA A 323 -18.63 0.79 -10.39
CA ALA A 323 -17.46 0.58 -9.55
C ALA A 323 -16.43 1.69 -9.79
N VAL A 324 -15.69 2.08 -8.75
CA VAL A 324 -14.46 2.89 -8.88
C VAL A 324 -13.30 2.09 -8.30
N ILE A 325 -12.17 2.03 -8.99
CA ILE A 325 -10.95 1.34 -8.54
C ILE A 325 -9.74 2.27 -8.63
N ASN A 326 -8.86 2.24 -7.63
CA ASN A 326 -7.64 3.03 -7.64
C ASN A 326 -6.52 2.35 -8.45
N ASN A 327 -5.62 3.16 -8.99
CA ASN A 327 -4.35 2.76 -9.56
C ASN A 327 -3.24 3.51 -8.83
N SER A 328 -2.63 2.86 -7.84
CA SER A 328 -1.52 3.44 -7.06
C SER A 328 -0.26 3.62 -7.89
N THR A 329 0.02 2.69 -8.81
CA THR A 329 1.22 2.69 -9.64
C THR A 329 1.29 3.94 -10.53
N PHE A 330 0.19 4.28 -11.18
CA PHE A 330 0.11 5.43 -12.08
C PHE A 330 -0.54 6.67 -11.46
N SER A 331 -0.96 6.58 -10.19
CA SER A 331 -1.61 7.67 -9.47
C SER A 331 -2.87 8.16 -10.19
N GLU A 332 -3.75 7.22 -10.48
CA GLU A 332 -5.05 7.44 -11.12
C GLU A 332 -6.15 6.68 -10.41
N PHE A 333 -7.39 6.88 -10.83
CA PHE A 333 -8.50 5.96 -10.60
C PHE A 333 -9.37 5.85 -11.85
N TYR A 334 -10.12 4.76 -11.91
CA TYR A 334 -11.02 4.44 -13.02
C TYR A 334 -12.43 4.19 -12.50
N VAL A 335 -13.44 4.68 -13.21
CA VAL A 335 -14.84 4.32 -13.00
C VAL A 335 -15.24 3.34 -14.09
N ILE A 336 -15.87 2.24 -13.68
CA ILE A 336 -16.31 1.13 -14.52
C ILE A 336 -17.83 1.05 -14.42
N ASP A 337 -18.50 0.97 -15.57
CA ASP A 337 -19.95 0.79 -15.64
C ASP A 337 -20.31 -0.70 -15.50
N HIS A 338 -20.45 -1.12 -14.25
CA HIS A 338 -20.87 -2.47 -13.89
C HIS A 338 -22.28 -2.76 -14.45
N GLY A 339 -23.19 -1.79 -14.36
CA GLY A 339 -24.53 -1.90 -14.90
C GLY A 339 -24.60 -2.09 -16.42
N ALA A 340 -23.67 -1.52 -17.19
CA ALA A 340 -23.62 -1.76 -18.63
C ALA A 340 -23.17 -3.18 -18.99
N THR A 341 -22.51 -3.89 -18.08
CA THR A 341 -21.83 -5.17 -18.35
C THR A 341 -22.45 -6.35 -17.61
N PHE A 342 -23.29 -6.13 -16.59
CA PHE A 342 -23.93 -7.20 -15.84
C PHE A 342 -25.23 -7.72 -16.49
N LEU A 343 -25.30 -9.03 -16.74
CA LEU A 343 -26.44 -9.75 -17.35
C LEU A 343 -27.07 -10.72 -16.33
N VAL A 344 -28.30 -10.43 -15.90
CA VAL A 344 -29.03 -11.25 -14.92
C VAL A 344 -29.24 -12.66 -15.46
N GLY A 345 -28.73 -13.65 -14.72
CA GLY A 345 -28.85 -15.06 -15.09
C GLY A 345 -27.85 -15.54 -16.16
N ASP A 346 -26.90 -14.69 -16.56
CA ASP A 346 -25.84 -15.02 -17.52
C ASP A 346 -24.46 -14.54 -17.03
N PRO A 347 -23.84 -15.25 -16.07
CA PRO A 347 -22.50 -14.93 -15.57
C PRO A 347 -21.42 -14.92 -16.65
N GLU A 348 -21.45 -15.88 -17.58
CA GLU A 348 -20.45 -15.99 -18.65
C GLU A 348 -20.54 -14.78 -19.59
N GLY A 349 -21.76 -14.41 -20.01
CA GLY A 349 -21.99 -13.22 -20.80
C GLY A 349 -21.64 -11.93 -20.06
N SER A 350 -21.82 -11.87 -18.74
CA SER A 350 -21.42 -10.72 -17.92
C SER A 350 -19.91 -10.51 -17.92
N ILE A 351 -19.15 -11.60 -17.74
CA ILE A 351 -17.68 -11.58 -17.76
C ILE A 351 -17.16 -11.21 -19.16
N GLU A 352 -17.73 -11.80 -20.22
CA GLU A 352 -17.34 -11.47 -21.61
C GLU A 352 -17.63 -10.01 -21.94
N LEU A 353 -18.79 -9.49 -21.53
CA LEU A 353 -19.18 -8.11 -21.80
C LEU A 353 -18.33 -7.10 -21.03
N ALA A 354 -17.97 -7.43 -19.78
CA ALA A 354 -17.08 -6.65 -18.94
C ALA A 354 -15.65 -6.61 -19.47
N ALA A 355 -15.12 -7.69 -20.04
CA ALA A 355 -13.82 -7.69 -20.72
C ALA A 355 -13.85 -6.94 -22.08
N GLY A 356 -15.04 -6.69 -22.63
CA GLY A 356 -15.22 -5.98 -23.89
C GLY A 356 -15.19 -4.46 -23.76
N ARG A 357 -15.48 -3.77 -24.86
CA ARG A 357 -15.57 -2.30 -24.91
C ARG A 357 -16.58 -1.70 -23.92
N ALA A 358 -17.59 -2.46 -23.50
CA ALA A 358 -18.57 -2.00 -22.53
C ALA A 358 -17.99 -1.86 -21.11
N GLY A 359 -16.87 -2.54 -20.80
CA GLY A 359 -16.14 -2.37 -19.55
C GLY A 359 -14.96 -1.40 -19.63
N ASP A 360 -14.72 -0.74 -20.76
CA ASP A 360 -13.74 0.36 -20.83
C ASP A 360 -14.11 1.46 -19.82
N PHE A 361 -13.14 2.25 -19.36
CA PHE A 361 -13.38 3.21 -18.29
C PHE A 361 -14.39 4.28 -18.75
N VAL A 362 -15.46 4.49 -17.98
CA VAL A 362 -16.39 5.61 -18.25
C VAL A 362 -15.85 6.93 -17.70
N TYR A 363 -14.88 6.86 -16.79
CA TYR A 363 -14.16 8.01 -16.27
C TYR A 363 -12.76 7.62 -15.79
N ARG A 364 -11.79 8.50 -16.01
CA ARG A 364 -10.40 8.36 -15.59
C ARG A 364 -9.88 9.71 -15.08
N TRP A 365 -9.18 9.70 -13.96
CA TRP A 365 -8.59 10.93 -13.42
C TRP A 365 -7.39 10.65 -12.51
N GLY A 366 -6.49 11.63 -12.42
CA GLY A 366 -5.37 11.61 -11.48
C GLY A 366 -4.06 12.03 -12.13
N ASN A 367 -3.64 11.36 -13.20
CA ASN A 367 -2.35 11.61 -13.84
C ASN A 367 -2.47 11.63 -15.37
N SER A 368 -2.79 12.79 -15.94
CA SER A 368 -3.01 12.89 -17.39
C SER A 368 -1.78 12.64 -18.26
N CYS A 369 -0.58 12.61 -17.67
CA CYS A 369 0.65 12.27 -18.39
C CYS A 369 0.70 10.80 -18.80
N VAL A 370 0.09 9.88 -18.03
CA VAL A 370 0.14 8.43 -18.35
C VAL A 370 -0.74 8.03 -19.53
N TYR A 371 -1.40 8.99 -20.16
CA TYR A 371 -2.13 8.84 -21.42
C TYR A 371 -1.96 10.06 -22.34
N ASP A 372 -0.77 10.66 -22.34
CA ASP A 372 -0.34 11.71 -23.26
C ASP A 372 -1.24 12.97 -23.31
N SER A 373 -2.01 13.20 -22.26
CA SER A 373 -3.01 14.27 -22.20
C SER A 373 -2.61 15.45 -21.32
N GLY A 374 -1.48 15.36 -20.60
CA GLY A 374 -0.89 16.51 -19.92
C GLY A 374 0.57 16.34 -19.58
N GLU A 375 1.19 17.44 -19.17
CA GLU A 375 2.59 17.48 -18.71
C GLU A 375 2.85 16.54 -17.54
N CYS A 376 3.91 15.75 -17.64
CA CYS A 376 4.39 14.86 -16.60
C CYS A 376 5.05 15.63 -15.44
N PRO A 377 5.05 15.07 -14.22
CA PRO A 377 5.91 15.56 -13.16
C PRO A 377 7.36 15.66 -13.64
N SER A 378 8.02 16.76 -13.31
CA SER A 378 9.39 17.03 -13.75
C SER A 378 10.21 17.71 -12.67
N MET A 379 11.53 17.53 -12.77
CA MET A 379 12.50 18.14 -11.88
C MET A 379 13.65 18.70 -12.71
N THR A 380 13.98 19.98 -12.50
CA THR A 380 15.07 20.67 -13.21
C THR A 380 16.10 21.22 -12.20
N ASN A 381 17.26 21.63 -12.73
CA ASN A 381 18.36 22.24 -11.95
C ASN A 381 18.80 21.39 -10.74
N GLU A 382 19.12 20.11 -10.97
CA GLU A 382 19.55 19.18 -9.90
C GLU A 382 18.57 19.07 -8.71
N GLY A 383 17.27 19.31 -8.95
CA GLY A 383 16.26 19.27 -7.90
C GLY A 383 15.88 20.61 -7.28
N MET A 384 16.46 21.71 -7.76
CA MET A 384 16.10 23.04 -7.26
C MET A 384 14.74 23.55 -7.74
N SER A 385 14.16 22.93 -8.78
CA SER A 385 12.79 23.24 -9.21
C SER A 385 12.05 21.96 -9.57
N THR A 386 10.90 21.76 -8.94
CA THR A 386 9.99 20.65 -9.22
C THR A 386 8.67 21.18 -9.75
N SER A 387 8.04 20.41 -10.63
CA SER A 387 6.67 20.61 -11.07
C SER A 387 5.96 19.28 -10.97
N ASN A 388 4.72 19.30 -10.48
CA ASN A 388 3.85 18.13 -10.53
C ASN A 388 3.26 17.89 -11.93
N GLY A 389 3.54 18.80 -12.88
CA GLY A 389 2.84 18.83 -14.15
C GLY A 389 1.34 18.94 -13.91
N HIS A 390 0.57 18.05 -14.52
CA HIS A 390 -0.88 17.96 -14.33
C HIS A 390 -1.33 16.87 -13.36
N GLN A 391 -0.41 16.11 -12.76
CA GLN A 391 -0.76 15.06 -11.80
C GLN A 391 -1.42 15.66 -10.54
N GLN A 392 -2.59 15.14 -10.18
CA GLN A 392 -3.42 15.58 -9.05
C GLN A 392 -3.44 14.58 -7.89
N VAL A 393 -3.21 13.30 -8.18
CA VAL A 393 -3.18 12.21 -7.19
C VAL A 393 -1.73 11.72 -7.07
N PHE A 394 -1.34 11.26 -5.89
CA PHE A 394 0.00 10.73 -5.65
C PHE A 394 -0.13 9.48 -4.78
N PHE A 395 0.02 8.31 -5.39
CA PHE A 395 -0.04 7.01 -4.71
C PHE A 395 -1.26 6.88 -3.78
N SER A 396 -2.47 6.91 -4.35
CA SER A 396 -3.71 6.78 -3.58
C SER A 396 -3.88 5.36 -3.06
N HIS A 397 -3.97 5.17 -1.75
CA HIS A 397 -4.20 3.85 -1.14
C HIS A 397 -5.69 3.60 -0.78
N ASP A 398 -6.56 4.59 -1.00
CA ASP A 398 -8.00 4.49 -0.75
C ASP A 398 -8.79 5.29 -1.80
N ILE A 399 -10.00 4.84 -2.10
CA ILE A 399 -10.96 5.52 -2.98
C ILE A 399 -12.39 5.19 -2.54
N GLN A 400 -13.23 6.21 -2.44
CA GLN A 400 -14.61 6.08 -1.96
C GLN A 400 -15.54 7.03 -2.71
N TRP A 401 -16.76 6.56 -2.98
CA TRP A 401 -17.86 7.41 -3.36
C TRP A 401 -18.34 8.17 -2.13
N ILE A 402 -18.41 9.50 -2.24
CA ILE A 402 -18.94 10.32 -1.17
C ILE A 402 -20.45 10.41 -1.36
N THR A 403 -21.22 9.93 -0.39
CA THR A 403 -22.67 10.14 -0.37
C THR A 403 -22.96 11.64 -0.29
N SER A 404 -23.97 12.11 -1.03
CA SER A 404 -24.40 13.51 -0.90
C SER A 404 -24.76 13.78 0.56
N ARG A 405 -24.05 14.73 1.18
CA ARG A 405 -24.27 15.14 2.58
C ARG A 405 -25.66 15.71 2.81
#